data_AF-A0A7S1DJY9-F1
#
_entry.id   AF-A0A7S1DJY9-F1
#
_cell.length_a   1.000
_cell.length_b   1.000
_cell.length_c   1.000
_cell.angle_alpha   90.00
_cell.angle_beta   90.00
_cell.angle_gamma   90.00
#
_symmetry.space_group_name_H-M   'P 1'
#
loop_
_entity.id
_entity.type
_entity.pdbx_description
1 polymer ?
#
loop_
_entity_poly.entity_id
_entity_poly.type
_entity_poly.pdbx_seq_one_letter_code
_entity_poly.pdbx_strand_id
1 'polypeptide(L)'
;GMCEAEKAGNDVPSTLTGTLLSFIDKWCELSQRKDELMMRAKELVLPGNPLDELLHELGGSERVAELTGRSQRMVKGQGGKWELEKRNKDNVRERQMFQDGEKRVAIISEAASTGISLHADR
;
A
#
# COMPACT_ATOMS: atom_id res chain seq x y z
N GLY A 1 23.17 -2.18 -14.46
CA GLY A 1 23.96 -3.09 -15.30
C GLY A 1 23.34 -3.12 -16.68
N MET A 2 24.19 -3.10 -17.70
CA MET A 2 23.90 -3.09 -19.14
C MET A 2 23.57 -1.71 -19.76
N CYS A 3 24.60 -0.89 -19.93
CA CYS A 3 24.74 0.05 -21.04
C CYS A 3 26.07 -0.25 -21.75
N GLU A 4 26.20 -1.46 -22.32
CA GLU A 4 27.26 -1.75 -23.29
C GLU A 4 26.56 -2.32 -24.53
N ALA A 5 26.32 -1.46 -25.51
CA ALA A 5 25.86 -1.87 -26.83
C ALA A 5 27.10 -2.08 -27.71
N GLU A 6 27.47 -3.35 -27.84
CA GLU A 6 28.55 -3.85 -28.70
C GLU A 6 28.24 -3.54 -30.17
N LYS A 7 29.24 -3.03 -30.90
CA LYS A 7 29.12 -2.64 -32.31
C LYS A 7 29.07 -3.88 -33.21
N ALA A 8 27.88 -4.22 -33.73
CA ALA A 8 27.74 -5.10 -34.87
C ALA A 8 27.49 -4.26 -36.14
N GLY A 9 28.41 -4.35 -37.11
CA GLY A 9 28.25 -3.75 -38.42
C GLY A 9 27.17 -4.48 -39.22
N ASN A 10 26.17 -3.73 -39.69
CA ASN A 10 25.39 -4.07 -40.88
C ASN A 10 24.63 -2.83 -41.38
N ASP A 11 24.51 -2.67 -42.69
CA ASP A 11 23.85 -1.53 -43.33
C ASP A 11 22.34 -1.48 -43.01
N VAL A 12 21.97 -0.68 -42.00
CA VAL A 12 20.57 -0.40 -41.63
C VAL A 12 20.22 1.01 -42.13
N PRO A 13 19.02 1.25 -42.71
CA PRO A 13 18.62 2.60 -43.15
C PRO A 13 18.78 3.60 -42.01
N SER A 14 19.54 4.68 -42.26
CA SER A 14 19.93 5.67 -41.25
C SER A 14 18.74 6.28 -40.48
N THR A 15 17.57 6.35 -41.10
CA THR A 15 16.31 6.82 -40.51
C THR A 15 15.74 5.88 -39.44
N LEU A 16 15.88 4.56 -39.61
CA LEU A 16 15.48 3.56 -38.62
C LEU A 16 16.43 3.56 -37.42
N THR A 17 17.74 3.75 -37.66
CA THR A 17 18.74 3.83 -36.59
C THR A 17 18.56 5.06 -35.72
N GLY A 18 18.28 6.23 -36.32
CA GLY A 18 18.08 7.48 -35.58
C GLY A 18 16.82 7.46 -34.71
N THR A 19 15.72 6.88 -35.21
CA THR A 19 14.48 6.74 -34.42
C THR A 19 14.68 5.77 -33.26
N LEU A 20 15.35 4.64 -33.49
CA LEU A 20 15.62 3.65 -32.45
C LEU A 20 16.60 4.16 -31.38
N LEU A 21 17.64 4.90 -31.78
CA LEU A 21 18.57 5.59 -30.88
C LEU A 21 17.85 6.62 -30.02
N SER A 22 17.01 7.47 -30.62
CA SER A 22 16.24 8.47 -29.86
C SER A 22 15.28 7.83 -28.86
N PHE A 23 14.75 6.65 -29.18
CA PHE A 23 13.92 5.87 -28.27
C PHE A 23 14.76 5.34 -27.10
N ILE A 24 15.91 4.72 -27.37
CA ILE A 24 16.83 4.21 -26.34
C ILE A 24 17.31 5.32 -25.41
N ASP A 25 17.70 6.48 -25.95
CA ASP A 25 18.12 7.65 -25.17
C ASP A 25 17.00 8.12 -24.24
N LYS A 26 15.79 8.24 -24.78
CA LYS A 26 14.61 8.63 -24.01
C LYS A 26 14.23 7.60 -22.95
N TRP A 27 14.38 6.31 -23.23
CA TRP A 27 14.18 5.25 -22.23
C TRP A 27 15.23 5.30 -21.11
N CYS A 28 16.49 5.57 -21.43
CA CYS A 28 17.54 5.77 -20.42
C CYS A 28 17.22 6.97 -19.54
N GLU A 29 16.85 8.11 -20.12
CA GLU A 29 16.47 9.32 -19.38
C GLU A 29 15.28 9.07 -18.44
N LEU A 30 14.22 8.43 -18.93
CA LEU A 30 13.04 8.11 -18.12
C LEU A 30 13.38 7.12 -16.99
N SER A 31 14.26 6.15 -17.25
CA SER A 31 14.70 5.20 -16.22
C SER A 31 15.51 5.88 -15.13
N GLN A 32 16.42 6.79 -15.50
CA GLN A 32 17.18 7.60 -14.54
C GLN A 32 16.27 8.49 -13.69
N ARG A 33 15.31 9.18 -14.30
CA ARG A 33 14.34 10.02 -13.57
C ARG A 33 13.45 9.19 -12.65
N LYS A 34 13.03 8.00 -13.08
CA LYS A 34 12.30 7.05 -12.24
C LYS A 34 13.16 6.68 -11.03
N ASP A 35 14.41 6.30 -11.24
CA ASP A 35 15.30 5.88 -10.15
C ASP A 35 15.57 7.02 -9.16
N GLU A 36 15.73 8.26 -9.65
CA GLU A 36 15.86 9.46 -8.82
C GLU A 36 14.61 9.70 -7.95
N LEU A 37 13.42 9.65 -8.55
CA LEU A 37 12.16 9.76 -7.81
C LEU A 37 11.99 8.64 -6.80
N MET A 38 12.39 7.41 -7.16
CA MET A 38 12.35 6.27 -6.24
C MET A 38 13.34 6.41 -5.08
N MET A 39 14.52 7.00 -5.31
CA MET A 39 15.46 7.30 -4.22
C MET A 39 14.88 8.34 -3.25
N ARG A 40 14.36 9.45 -3.77
CA ARG A 40 13.70 10.47 -2.94
C ARG A 40 12.49 9.91 -2.20
N ALA A 41 11.70 9.07 -2.85
CA ALA A 41 10.54 8.43 -2.23
C ALA A 41 10.93 7.49 -1.08
N LYS A 42 12.11 6.84 -1.15
CA LYS A 42 12.64 6.00 -0.06
C LYS A 42 13.14 6.82 1.12
N GLU A 43 13.57 8.06 0.90
CA GLU A 43 14.00 8.97 1.97
C GLU A 43 12.83 9.59 2.73
N LEU A 44 11.63 9.58 2.14
CA LEU A 44 10.42 10.05 2.81
C LEU A 44 10.06 9.14 3.97
N VAL A 45 10.20 9.68 5.18
CA VAL A 45 9.56 9.11 6.38
C VAL A 45 8.09 9.52 6.35
N LEU A 46 7.26 8.66 5.78
CA LEU A 46 5.82 8.84 5.84
C LEU A 46 5.34 8.52 7.27
N PRO A 47 4.46 9.35 7.86
CA PRO A 47 3.84 9.00 9.12
C PRO A 47 3.09 7.67 8.98
N GLY A 48 2.97 6.95 10.10
CA GLY A 48 2.14 5.76 10.16
C GLY A 48 0.72 6.08 9.69
N ASN A 49 0.03 5.08 9.12
CA ASN A 49 -1.36 5.31 8.80
C ASN A 49 -2.12 5.59 10.11
N PRO A 50 -2.87 6.69 10.23
CA PRO A 50 -3.55 7.05 11.48
C PRO A 50 -4.52 5.98 11.96
N LEU A 51 -5.14 5.22 11.05
CA LEU A 51 -6.01 4.11 11.42
C LEU A 51 -5.22 2.94 12.03
N ASP A 52 -3.98 2.71 11.60
CA ASP A 52 -3.13 1.65 12.14
C ASP A 52 -2.63 2.03 13.55
N GLU A 53 -2.36 3.32 13.78
CA GLU A 53 -2.05 3.87 15.11
C GLU A 53 -3.24 3.74 16.06
N LEU A 54 -4.45 4.14 15.62
CA LEU A 54 -5.68 3.96 16.41
C LEU A 54 -5.92 2.49 16.74
N LEU A 55 -5.76 1.60 15.76
CA LEU A 55 -5.91 0.17 16.00
C LEU A 55 -4.92 -0.33 17.05
N HIS A 56 -3.66 0.13 16.99
CA HIS A 56 -2.62 -0.24 17.95
C HIS A 56 -2.96 0.24 19.37
N GLU A 57 -3.29 1.53 19.53
CA GLU A 57 -3.61 2.14 20.82
C GLU A 57 -4.86 1.54 21.46
N LEU A 58 -5.85 1.15 20.64
CA LEU A 58 -7.10 0.54 21.10
C LEU A 58 -6.97 -0.98 21.38
N GLY A 59 -5.77 -1.54 21.29
CA GLY A 59 -5.48 -2.92 21.69
C GLY A 59 -5.51 -3.95 20.56
N GLY A 60 -5.34 -3.50 19.32
CA GLY A 60 -5.17 -4.33 18.13
C GLY A 60 -6.48 -4.87 17.54
N SER A 61 -6.34 -5.66 16.48
CA SER A 61 -7.47 -6.27 15.76
C SER A 61 -8.32 -7.20 16.62
N GLU A 62 -7.81 -7.69 17.75
CA GLU A 62 -8.56 -8.57 18.65
C GLU A 62 -9.60 -7.82 19.48
N ARG A 63 -9.38 -6.53 19.78
CA ARG A 63 -10.29 -5.74 20.63
C ARG A 63 -11.12 -4.73 19.85
N VAL A 64 -10.70 -4.44 18.62
CA VAL A 64 -11.29 -3.42 17.76
C VAL A 64 -11.93 -4.07 16.55
N ALA A 65 -13.20 -3.76 16.34
CA ALA A 65 -13.94 -4.13 15.16
C ALA A 65 -13.66 -3.10 14.05
N GLU A 66 -12.94 -3.51 13.01
CA GLU A 66 -12.58 -2.61 11.90
C GLU A 66 -13.55 -2.81 10.71
N LEU A 67 -14.53 -1.92 10.59
CA LEU A 67 -15.46 -1.86 9.47
C LEU A 67 -15.02 -0.78 8.49
N THR A 68 -13.87 -1.02 7.85
CA THR A 68 -13.30 -0.12 6.83
C THR A 68 -13.20 -0.78 5.46
N GLY A 69 -12.96 0.02 4.43
CA GLY A 69 -12.73 -0.49 3.06
C GLY A 69 -11.30 -0.97 2.78
N ARG A 70 -10.38 -0.88 3.75
CA ARG A 70 -8.96 -1.20 3.53
C ARG A 70 -8.76 -2.70 3.30
N SER A 71 -7.73 -3.07 2.54
CA SER A 71 -7.39 -4.50 2.30
C SER A 71 -6.22 -4.98 3.16
N GLN A 72 -5.37 -4.05 3.61
CA GLN A 72 -4.16 -4.32 4.38
C GLN A 72 -3.93 -3.20 5.40
N ARG A 73 -3.28 -3.56 6.51
CA ARG A 73 -2.88 -2.67 7.60
C ARG A 73 -1.43 -2.96 8.01
N MET A 74 -0.77 -1.98 8.61
CA MET A 74 0.47 -2.25 9.34
C MET A 74 0.12 -2.56 10.80
N VAL A 75 0.62 -3.67 11.33
CA VAL A 75 0.50 -4.05 12.74
C VAL A 75 1.87 -4.11 13.37
N LYS A 76 1.96 -3.64 14.60
CA LYS A 76 3.20 -3.72 15.37
C LYS A 76 3.29 -5.10 16.03
N GLY A 77 4.18 -5.95 15.52
CA GLY A 77 4.44 -7.26 16.09
C GLY A 77 5.05 -7.18 17.50
N GLN A 78 5.16 -8.32 18.18
CA GLN A 78 5.67 -8.39 19.57
C GLN A 78 7.10 -7.83 19.74
N GLY A 79 7.89 -7.81 18.66
CA GLY A 79 9.23 -7.23 18.63
C GLY A 79 9.29 -5.73 18.29
N GLY A 80 8.16 -5.04 18.25
CA GLY A 80 8.10 -3.61 17.91
C GLY A 80 8.28 -3.29 16.42
N LYS A 81 8.42 -4.31 15.57
CA LYS A 81 8.51 -4.17 14.11
C LYS A 81 7.11 -4.04 13.50
N TRP A 82 6.99 -3.19 12.50
CA TRP A 82 5.79 -3.07 11.69
C TRP A 82 5.74 -4.16 10.64
N GLU A 83 4.64 -4.91 10.61
CA GLU A 83 4.39 -5.99 9.68
C GLU A 83 3.11 -5.71 8.90
N LEU A 84 3.12 -6.06 7.61
CA LEU A 84 1.96 -5.89 6.76
C LEU A 84 1.02 -7.08 6.93
N GLU A 85 -0.18 -6.83 7.43
CA GLU A 85 -1.20 -7.85 7.64
C GLU A 85 -2.38 -7.62 6.71
N LYS A 86 -2.92 -8.70 6.16
CA LYS A 86 -4.18 -8.65 5.39
C LYS A 86 -5.34 -8.47 6.37
N ARG A 87 -6.17 -7.45 6.13
CA ARG A 87 -7.42 -7.29 6.88
C ARG A 87 -8.39 -8.38 6.45
N ASN A 88 -9.09 -9.00 7.41
CA ASN A 88 -10.26 -9.79 7.09
C ASN A 88 -11.38 -8.84 6.61
N LYS A 89 -11.83 -8.99 5.36
CA LYS A 89 -12.83 -8.08 4.75
C LYS A 89 -14.27 -8.31 5.22
N ASP A 90 -14.45 -9.25 6.14
CA ASP A 90 -15.75 -9.63 6.64
C ASP A 90 -16.29 -8.61 7.66
N ASN A 91 -16.82 -7.51 7.13
CA ASN A 91 -17.46 -6.47 7.93
C ASN A 91 -18.68 -7.01 8.70
N VAL A 92 -19.31 -8.09 8.25
CA VAL A 92 -20.45 -8.72 8.93
C VAL A 92 -19.99 -9.43 10.20
N ARG A 93 -18.89 -10.17 10.12
CA ARG A 93 -18.27 -10.82 11.28
C ARG A 93 -17.73 -9.80 12.28
N GLU A 94 -17.04 -8.76 11.80
CA GLU A 94 -16.53 -7.68 12.66
C GLU A 94 -17.66 -6.96 13.42
N ARG A 95 -18.76 -6.66 12.71
CA ARG A 95 -19.99 -6.13 13.32
C ARG A 95 -20.55 -7.07 14.39
N GLN A 96 -20.61 -8.37 14.10
CA GLN A 96 -21.17 -9.35 15.01
C GLN A 96 -20.33 -9.45 16.30
N MET A 97 -19.01 -9.50 16.18
CA MET A 97 -18.09 -9.50 17.32
C MET A 97 -18.22 -8.24 18.19
N PHE A 98 -18.49 -7.09 17.58
CA PHE A 98 -18.78 -5.87 18.33
C PHE A 98 -20.13 -5.95 19.06
N GLN A 99 -21.18 -6.41 18.37
CA GLN A 99 -22.54 -6.55 18.93
C GLN A 99 -22.60 -7.61 20.06
N ASP A 100 -21.81 -8.67 19.94
CA ASP A 100 -21.69 -9.74 20.94
C ASP A 100 -20.80 -9.33 22.13
N GLY A 101 -20.15 -8.16 22.06
CA GLY A 101 -19.27 -7.63 23.11
C GLY A 101 -17.88 -8.27 23.15
N GLU A 102 -17.55 -9.14 22.20
CA GLU A 102 -16.19 -9.70 22.04
C GLU A 102 -15.18 -8.59 21.75
N LYS A 103 -15.58 -7.63 20.89
CA LYS A 103 -14.83 -6.42 20.57
C LYS A 103 -15.53 -5.21 21.18
N ARG A 104 -14.78 -4.37 21.89
CA ARG A 104 -15.34 -3.25 22.67
C ARG A 104 -15.35 -1.92 21.93
N VAL A 105 -14.59 -1.83 20.85
CA VAL A 105 -14.45 -0.59 20.07
C VAL A 105 -14.72 -0.92 18.61
N ALA A 106 -15.44 -0.05 17.91
CA ALA A 106 -15.66 -0.17 16.47
C ALA A 106 -15.10 1.05 15.74
N ILE A 107 -14.33 0.81 14.69
CA ILE A 107 -13.85 1.83 13.74
C ILE A 107 -14.64 1.65 12.46
N ILE A 108 -15.35 2.70 12.04
CA ILE A 108 -16.17 2.71 10.82
C ILE A 108 -15.65 3.75 9.83
N SER A 109 -15.80 3.47 8.55
CA SER A 109 -15.57 4.44 7.46
C SER A 109 -16.75 4.46 6.51
N GLU A 110 -16.79 5.41 5.58
CA GLU A 110 -17.86 5.51 4.57
C GLU A 110 -18.10 4.20 3.81
N ALA A 111 -17.06 3.38 3.60
CA ALA A 111 -17.16 2.06 2.98
C ALA A 111 -18.02 1.04 3.77
N ALA A 112 -18.33 1.33 5.04
CA ALA A 112 -19.26 0.53 5.87
C ALA A 112 -20.66 1.14 5.99
N SER A 113 -20.90 2.33 5.42
CA SER A 113 -22.16 3.07 5.58
C SER A 113 -23.35 2.45 4.82
N THR A 114 -23.13 1.45 3.95
CA THR A 114 -24.22 0.72 3.31
C THR A 114 -24.75 -0.38 4.24
N GLY A 115 -25.71 -0.01 5.10
CA GLY A 115 -26.62 -0.99 5.75
C GLY A 115 -26.13 -1.67 7.03
N ILE A 116 -25.07 -1.19 7.68
CA ILE A 116 -24.60 -1.73 8.95
C ILE A 116 -25.10 -0.87 10.12
N SER A 117 -26.11 -1.36 10.85
CA SER A 117 -26.54 -0.77 12.13
C SER A 117 -25.69 -1.31 13.28
N LEU A 118 -25.08 -0.40 14.05
CA LEU A 118 -24.36 -0.70 15.29
C LEU A 118 -25.18 -0.19 16.49
N HIS A 119 -25.29 -1.00 17.55
CA HIS A 119 -25.89 -0.60 18.83
C HIS A 119 -24.77 -0.57 19.85
N ALA A 120 -24.53 0.58 20.47
CA ALA A 120 -23.40 0.79 21.39
C ALA A 120 -23.84 1.04 22.84
N ASP A 121 -25.13 0.92 23.14
CA ASP A 121 -25.73 1.31 24.43
C ASP A 121 -25.63 0.20 25.50
N ARG A 122 -24.44 -0.38 25.67
CA ARG A 122 -24.15 -1.37 26.70
C ARG A 122 -22.82 -1.13 27.38
#